data_AF-A0A0C9U8B3-F1
#
_entry.id   AF-A0A0C9U8B3-F1
#
_cell.length_a   1.000
_cell.length_b   1.000
_cell.length_c   1.000
_cell.angle_alpha   90.00
_cell.angle_beta   90.00
_cell.angle_gamma   90.00
#
_symmetry.space_group_name_H-M   'P 1'
#
loop_
_entity.id
_entity.type
_entity.pdbx_description
1 polymer ?
#
loop_
_entity_poly.entity_id
_entity_poly.type
_entity_poly.pdbx_seq_one_letter_code
_entity_poly.pdbx_strand_id
1 'polypeptide(L)' 'LDPDDYVFPAMGAAGIMQPREPLSHDAVQSWIDQAVSGAKIAVSNGGKFTTHTY' A
#
# COMPACT_ATOMS: atom_id res chain seq x y z
N LEU A 1 -0.91 -21.05 -0.24
CA LEU A 1 -1.99 -20.14 0.18
C LEU A 1 -3.14 -21.03 0.55
N ASP A 2 -3.50 -21.01 1.82
CA ASP A 2 -4.74 -21.60 2.25
C ASP A 2 -5.91 -20.84 1.59
N PRO A 3 -7.08 -21.48 1.42
CA PRO A 3 -8.22 -20.83 0.78
C PRO A 3 -8.67 -19.52 1.45
N ASP A 4 -8.35 -19.37 2.74
CA ASP A 4 -8.66 -18.19 3.56
C ASP A 4 -7.54 -17.12 3.55
N ASP A 5 -6.41 -17.38 2.89
CA ASP A 5 -5.31 -16.42 2.84
C ASP A 5 -5.56 -15.35 1.78
N TYR A 6 -5.22 -14.11 2.13
CA TYR A 6 -5.20 -13.01 1.17
C TYR A 6 -3.98 -13.09 0.26
N VAL A 7 -4.19 -12.81 -1.03
CA VAL A 7 -3.10 -12.70 -2.02
C VAL A 7 -2.14 -11.56 -1.67
N PHE A 8 -2.68 -10.46 -1.11
CA PHE A 8 -1.93 -9.34 -0.58
C PHE A 8 -2.19 -9.21 0.92
N PRO A 9 -1.41 -9.92 1.76
CA PRO A 9 -1.60 -9.89 3.19
C PRO A 9 -1.04 -8.61 3.81
N ALA A 10 -1.52 -8.26 5.00
CA ALA A 10 -0.93 -7.22 5.81
C ALA A 10 0.50 -7.60 6.22
N MET A 11 1.35 -6.57 6.39
CA MET A 11 2.70 -6.74 6.91
C MET A 11 2.75 -6.18 8.33
N GLY A 12 3.06 -7.03 9.30
CA GLY A 12 3.26 -6.60 10.69
C GLY A 12 4.51 -5.74 10.85
N ALA A 13 4.62 -5.03 11.97
CA ALA A 13 5.72 -4.10 12.25
C ALA A 13 7.12 -4.74 12.20
N ALA A 14 7.23 -6.05 12.39
CA ALA A 14 8.48 -6.81 12.29
C ALA A 14 8.81 -7.25 10.84
N GLY A 15 8.06 -6.79 9.83
CA GLY A 15 8.21 -7.23 8.44
C GLY A 15 7.64 -8.63 8.16
N ILE A 16 6.88 -9.19 9.10
CA ILE A 16 6.28 -10.52 8.99
C ILE A 16 4.91 -10.39 8.32
N MET A 17 4.70 -11.13 7.22
CA MET A 17 3.40 -11.20 6.55
C MET A 17 2.37 -11.89 7.44
N GLN A 18 1.14 -11.38 7.42
CA GLN A 18 -0.03 -11.91 8.13
C GLN A 18 -1.04 -12.45 7.10
N PRO A 19 -0.92 -13.73 6.66
CA PRO A 19 -1.68 -14.26 5.52
C PRO A 19 -3.20 -14.09 5.60
N ARG A 20 -3.75 -14.12 6.82
CA ARG A 20 -5.20 -14.03 7.09
C ARG A 20 -5.69 -12.62 7.40
N GLU A 21 -4.83 -11.62 7.25
CA GLU A 21 -5.19 -10.22 7.44
C GLU A 21 -5.04 -9.48 6.10
N PRO A 22 -6.08 -8.78 5.61
CA PRO A 22 -6.00 -8.09 4.34
C PRO A 22 -5.13 -6.84 4.47
N LEU A 23 -4.34 -6.55 3.44
CA LEU A 23 -3.67 -5.26 3.32
C LEU A 23 -4.70 -4.12 3.30
N SER A 24 -4.57 -3.17 4.22
CA SER A 24 -5.52 -2.06 4.32
C SER A 24 -5.37 -1.06 3.18
N HIS A 25 -6.48 -0.40 2.83
CA HIS A 25 -6.47 0.66 1.82
C HIS A 25 -5.50 1.80 2.18
N ASP A 26 -5.47 2.18 3.45
CA ASP A 26 -4.57 3.20 3.97
C ASP A 26 -3.09 2.80 3.82
N ALA A 27 -2.76 1.52 4.01
CA ALA A 27 -1.41 1.02 3.79
C ALA A 27 -1.01 1.13 2.32
N VAL A 28 -1.90 0.77 1.39
CA VAL A 28 -1.66 0.93 -0.05
C VAL A 28 -1.46 2.41 -0.41
N GLN A 29 -2.30 3.31 0.09
CA GLN A 29 -2.16 4.74 -0.15
C GLN A 29 -0.84 5.29 0.42
N SER A 30 -0.45 4.85 1.62
CA SER A 30 0.83 5.24 2.23
C SER A 30 2.03 4.78 1.39
N TRP A 31 1.97 3.57 0.82
CA TRP A 31 3.03 3.07 -0.06
C TRP A 31 3.12 3.86 -1.36
N ILE A 32 1.99 4.26 -1.94
CA ILE A 32 1.96 5.14 -3.12
C ILE A 32 2.59 6.49 -2.78
N ASP A 33 2.21 7.11 -1.66
CA ASP A 33 2.74 8.40 -1.23
C ASP A 33 4.27 8.34 -1.04
N GLN A 34 4.77 7.26 -0.41
CA GLN A 34 6.20 7.03 -0.22
C GLN A 34 6.95 6.83 -1.54
N ALA A 35 6.40 6.02 -2.45
CA ALA A 35 7.01 5.75 -3.75
C ALA A 35 7.09 7.01 -4.62
N VAL A 36 5.99 7.78 -4.69
CA VAL A 36 5.92 9.03 -5.46
C VAL A 36 6.89 10.07 -4.90
N SER A 37 6.95 10.22 -3.58
CA SER A 37 7.87 11.13 -2.89
C SER A 37 9.33 10.75 -3.16
N GLY A 38 9.69 9.47 -2.98
CA GLY A 38 11.05 8.97 -3.20
C GLY A 38 11.51 9.11 -4.65
N ALA A 39 10.62 8.89 -5.60
CA ALA A 39 10.90 9.03 -7.03
C ALA A 39 10.81 10.48 -7.55
N LYS A 40 10.41 11.44 -6.70
CA LYS A 40 10.16 12.85 -7.06
C LYS A 40 9.18 13.01 -8.23
N ILE A 41 8.18 12.14 -8.31
CA ILE A 41 7.15 12.19 -9.35
C ILE A 41 6.13 13.29 -8.99
N ALA A 42 5.73 14.10 -9.97
CA ALA A 42 4.71 15.16 -9.84
C ALA A 42 4.98 16.24 -8.76
N VAL A 43 6.20 16.32 -8.22
CA VAL A 43 6.59 17.27 -7.16
C VAL A 43 6.44 18.73 -7.60
N SER A 44 6.69 19.03 -8.88
CA SER A 44 6.59 20.39 -9.43
C SER A 44 5.16 20.91 -9.58
N ASN A 45 4.18 20.01 -9.66
CA ASN A 45 2.80 20.36 -10.00
C ASN A 45 1.83 20.10 -8.84
N GLY A 46 2.33 19.68 -7.66
CA GLY A 46 1.49 19.34 -6.51
C GLY A 46 0.56 18.16 -6.75
N GLY A 47 0.89 17.27 -7.69
CA GLY A 47 0.03 16.14 -8.05
C GLY A 47 0.03 15.08 -6.96
N LYS A 48 -1.17 14.59 -6.59
CA LYS A 48 -1.35 13.46 -5.67
C LYS A 48 -1.89 12.25 -6.43
N PHE A 49 -1.26 11.11 -6.24
CA PHE A 49 -1.75 9.83 -6.76
C PHE A 49 -2.59 9.17 -5.68
N THR A 50 -3.72 8.63 -6.08
CA THR A 50 -4.58 7.88 -5.18
C THR A 50 -4.90 6.53 -5.79
N THR A 51 -5.26 5.59 -4.94
CA THR A 51 -5.87 4.30 -5.30
C THR A 51 -7.23 4.43 -5.98
N HIS A 52 -7.72 5.67 -6.19
CA HIS A 52 -9.03 6.03 -6.73
C HIS A 52 -10.15 5.11 -6.25
N THR A 53 -10.66 5.38 -5.05
CA THR A 53 -11.96 4.83 -4.62
C THR A 53 -13.07 5.44 -5.46
N TYR A 54 -14.02 4.60 -5.89
CA TYR A 54 -15.31 4.97 -6.48
C TYR A 54 -16.09 5.92 -5.57
#